data_AF-A0AAN8TVU9-F1
#
_entry.id   AF-A0AAN8TVU9-F1
#
_cell.length_a   1.000
_cell.length_b   1.000
_cell.length_c   1.000
_cell.angle_alpha   90.00
_cell.angle_beta   90.00
_cell.angle_gamma   90.00
#
_symmetry.space_group_name_H-M   'P 1'
#
loop_
_entity.id
_entity.type
_entity.pdbx_description
1 polymer ?
#
loop_
_entity_poly.entity_id
_entity_poly.type
_entity_poly.pdbx_seq_one_letter_code
_entity_poly.pdbx_strand_id
1 'polypeptide(L)'
;MGVSGTLEYLSEVLSNVKKSKKKKQMATVSIKIRMDCEGCARKVKNALSKVKGAKSVDVDLKQQKATVTGFVEPKKVLKAAQSTGKKCEIWPYVPYSMVAHPYAAGVYDKKAPPNFVRATADPSIAHLDPVEEQYSLMFSDENPNACNIM
;
A
#
# COMPACT_ATOMS: atom_id res chain seq x y z
N MET A 1 -48.70 -25.73 -1.98
CA MET A 1 -47.46 -26.25 -2.59
C MET A 1 -46.50 -25.08 -2.72
N GLY A 2 -45.59 -24.94 -1.76
CA GLY A 2 -44.80 -23.72 -1.56
C GLY A 2 -43.54 -23.69 -2.44
N VAL A 3 -43.29 -22.56 -3.07
CA VAL A 3 -42.12 -22.20 -3.90
C VAL A 3 -40.81 -22.04 -3.09
N SER A 4 -40.63 -22.78 -2.00
CA SER A 4 -39.50 -22.59 -1.07
C SER A 4 -38.15 -23.04 -1.64
N GLY A 5 -38.11 -23.81 -2.74
CA GLY A 5 -36.87 -24.32 -3.33
C GLY A 5 -36.20 -23.41 -4.35
N THR A 6 -36.93 -22.45 -4.94
CA THR A 6 -36.40 -21.65 -6.06
C THR A 6 -35.45 -20.55 -5.60
N LEU A 7 -35.66 -20.01 -4.39
CA LEU A 7 -34.77 -18.97 -3.83
C LEU A 7 -33.40 -19.55 -3.42
N GLU A 8 -33.36 -20.75 -2.84
CA GLU A 8 -32.12 -21.47 -2.51
C GLU A 8 -31.31 -21.79 -3.78
N TYR A 9 -31.97 -22.27 -4.84
CA TYR A 9 -31.32 -22.59 -6.11
C TYR A 9 -30.75 -21.34 -6.82
N LEU A 10 -31.49 -20.22 -6.80
CA LEU A 10 -31.02 -18.95 -7.36
C LEU A 10 -29.81 -18.39 -6.58
N SER A 11 -29.76 -18.60 -5.25
CA SER A 11 -28.62 -18.27 -4.39
C SER A 11 -27.35 -19.04 -4.78
N GLU A 12 -27.47 -20.33 -5.09
CA GLU A 12 -26.34 -21.20 -5.50
C GLU A 12 -25.81 -20.87 -6.90
N VAL A 13 -26.70 -20.52 -7.83
CA VAL A 13 -26.31 -20.11 -9.19
C VAL A 13 -25.59 -18.75 -9.17
N LEU A 14 -26.09 -17.79 -8.38
CA LEU A 14 -25.49 -16.45 -8.30
C LEU A 14 -24.16 -16.42 -7.54
N SER A 15 -23.94 -17.33 -6.60
CA SER A 15 -22.66 -17.46 -5.89
C SER A 15 -21.55 -18.05 -6.77
N ASN A 16 -21.88 -18.90 -7.74
CA ASN A 16 -20.91 -19.45 -8.70
C ASN A 16 -20.44 -18.47 -9.77
N VAL A 17 -21.22 -17.43 -10.10
CA VAL A 17 -20.90 -16.44 -11.15
C VAL A 17 -19.90 -15.37 -10.69
N LYS A 18 -19.75 -15.13 -9.37
CA LYS A 18 -18.93 -14.01 -8.83
C LYS A 18 -17.42 -14.28 -8.73
N LYS A 19 -16.88 -15.36 -9.29
CA LYS A 19 -15.42 -15.60 -9.35
C LYS A 19 -14.77 -14.90 -10.55
N SER A 20 -15.07 -13.63 -10.78
CA SER A 20 -14.27 -12.83 -11.72
C SER A 20 -12.87 -12.62 -11.11
N LYS A 21 -11.86 -13.30 -11.65
CA LYS A 21 -10.45 -13.06 -11.28
C LYS A 21 -10.11 -11.61 -11.62
N LYS A 22 -10.13 -10.71 -10.63
CA LYS A 22 -9.62 -9.34 -10.78
C LYS A 22 -8.20 -9.43 -11.33
N LYS A 23 -7.96 -8.84 -12.50
CA LYS A 23 -6.62 -8.74 -13.08
C LYS A 23 -5.77 -7.95 -12.09
N LYS A 24 -4.68 -8.56 -11.63
CA LYS A 24 -3.76 -7.90 -10.70
C LYS A 24 -3.05 -6.78 -11.46
N GLN A 25 -2.97 -5.61 -10.85
CA GLN A 25 -2.17 -4.51 -11.39
C GLN A 25 -0.68 -4.81 -11.18
N MET A 26 0.18 -4.30 -12.07
CA MET A 26 1.62 -4.37 -11.87
C MET A 26 1.98 -3.46 -10.69
N ALA A 27 2.59 -4.02 -9.66
CA ALA A 27 2.96 -3.31 -8.45
C ALA A 27 4.47 -3.43 -8.19
N THR A 28 5.02 -2.39 -7.58
CA THR A 28 6.39 -2.36 -7.07
C THR A 28 6.33 -2.41 -5.56
N VAL A 29 6.80 -3.50 -4.97
CA VAL A 29 6.81 -3.70 -3.52
C VAL A 29 8.25 -3.65 -3.04
N SER A 30 8.54 -2.77 -2.09
CA SER A 30 9.84 -2.69 -1.44
C SER A 30 9.74 -3.19 0.01
N ILE A 31 10.75 -3.95 0.43
CA ILE A 31 10.81 -4.61 1.75
C ILE A 31 12.18 -4.31 2.37
N LYS A 32 12.17 -3.97 3.66
CA LYS A 32 13.37 -3.86 4.48
C LYS A 32 13.74 -5.22 5.06
N ILE A 33 14.96 -5.68 4.83
CA ILE A 33 15.42 -7.01 5.26
C ILE A 33 16.82 -6.88 5.86
N ARG A 34 17.01 -7.34 7.10
CA ARG A 34 18.34 -7.40 7.71
C ARG A 34 19.23 -8.39 6.94
N MET A 35 20.32 -7.90 6.36
CA MET A 35 21.28 -8.69 5.59
C MET A 35 22.70 -8.32 6.01
N ASP A 36 23.51 -9.33 6.34
CA ASP A 36 24.88 -9.14 6.85
C ASP A 36 25.97 -9.54 5.84
N CYS A 37 25.63 -10.36 4.84
CA CYS A 37 26.59 -10.87 3.85
C CYS A 37 25.99 -11.04 2.45
N GLU A 38 26.85 -11.23 1.44
CA GLU A 38 26.41 -11.46 0.07
C GLU A 38 25.61 -12.76 -0.11
N GLY A 39 26.00 -13.82 0.61
CA GLY A 39 25.24 -15.08 0.62
C GLY A 39 23.80 -14.88 1.11
N CYS A 40 23.63 -13.97 2.06
CA CYS A 40 22.33 -13.53 2.57
C CYS A 40 21.50 -12.82 1.49
N ALA A 41 22.09 -11.95 0.67
CA ALA A 41 21.40 -11.32 -0.46
C ALA A 41 21.03 -12.34 -1.55
N ARG A 42 21.92 -13.28 -1.88
CA ARG A 42 21.64 -14.34 -2.86
C ARG A 42 20.46 -15.22 -2.44
N LYS A 43 20.40 -15.62 -1.16
CA LYS A 43 19.27 -16.38 -0.60
C LYS A 43 17.94 -15.62 -0.73
N VAL A 44 17.94 -14.33 -0.37
CA VAL A 44 16.75 -13.47 -0.46
C VAL A 44 16.31 -13.29 -1.92
N LYS A 45 17.25 -12.99 -2.82
CA LYS A 45 16.97 -12.86 -4.26
C LYS A 45 16.33 -14.15 -4.80
N ASN A 46 16.89 -15.31 -4.47
CA ASN A 46 16.34 -16.60 -4.89
C ASN A 46 14.95 -16.89 -4.30
N ALA A 47 14.70 -16.52 -3.04
CA ALA A 47 13.39 -16.68 -2.42
C ALA A 47 12.32 -15.80 -3.08
N LEU A 48 12.67 -14.54 -3.37
CA LEU A 48 11.77 -13.58 -3.99
C LEU A 48 11.49 -13.89 -5.47
N SER A 49 12.48 -14.40 -6.22
CA SER A 49 12.29 -14.82 -7.62
C SER A 49 11.34 -16.01 -7.77
N LYS A 50 11.18 -16.84 -6.72
CA LYS A 50 10.23 -17.97 -6.72
C LYS A 50 8.78 -17.54 -6.48
N VAL A 51 8.55 -16.26 -6.16
CA VAL A 51 7.19 -15.75 -5.92
C VAL A 51 6.41 -15.68 -7.23
N LYS A 52 5.24 -16.32 -7.27
CA LYS A 52 4.36 -16.31 -8.44
C LYS A 52 3.95 -14.87 -8.82
N GLY A 53 4.30 -14.46 -10.04
CA GLY A 53 3.98 -13.14 -10.59
C GLY A 53 5.10 -12.10 -10.46
N ALA A 54 6.25 -12.43 -9.87
CA ALA A 54 7.42 -11.55 -9.87
C ALA A 54 8.02 -11.48 -11.28
N LYS A 55 8.29 -10.26 -11.78
CA LYS A 55 8.92 -10.01 -13.08
C LYS A 55 10.40 -9.66 -12.91
N SER A 56 10.70 -8.77 -11.97
CA SER A 56 12.07 -8.38 -11.63
C SER A 56 12.24 -8.24 -10.13
N VAL A 57 13.42 -8.66 -9.66
CA VAL A 57 13.82 -8.63 -8.25
C VAL A 57 15.18 -7.96 -8.17
N ASP A 58 15.23 -6.86 -7.43
CA ASP A 58 16.43 -6.09 -7.16
C ASP A 58 16.72 -6.08 -5.66
N VAL A 59 17.99 -6.22 -5.28
CA VAL A 59 18.39 -6.39 -3.88
C VAL A 59 19.60 -5.49 -3.58
N ASP A 60 19.37 -4.51 -2.74
CA ASP A 60 20.36 -3.55 -2.26
C ASP A 60 20.91 -3.97 -0.90
N LEU A 61 22.17 -4.40 -0.86
CA LEU A 61 22.87 -4.72 0.39
C LEU A 61 23.11 -3.49 1.26
N LYS A 62 23.48 -2.35 0.65
CA LYS A 62 23.81 -1.10 1.36
C LYS A 62 22.62 -0.53 2.13
N GLN A 63 21.43 -0.57 1.51
CA GLN A 63 20.19 -0.06 2.10
C GLN A 63 19.40 -1.14 2.85
N GLN A 64 19.88 -2.40 2.83
CA GLN A 64 19.14 -3.54 3.38
C GLN A 64 17.71 -3.61 2.82
N LYS A 65 17.57 -3.37 1.51
CA LYS A 65 16.30 -3.19 0.81
C LYS A 65 16.19 -4.21 -0.33
N ALA A 66 15.02 -4.82 -0.47
CA ALA A 66 14.68 -5.65 -1.63
C ALA A 66 13.45 -5.08 -2.33
N THR A 67 13.54 -4.92 -3.64
CA THR A 67 12.47 -4.38 -4.48
C THR A 67 12.00 -5.47 -5.44
N VAL A 68 10.70 -5.77 -5.40
CA VAL A 68 10.06 -6.75 -6.29
C VAL A 68 9.05 -6.01 -7.15
N THR A 69 9.19 -6.13 -8.47
CA THR A 69 8.23 -5.57 -9.43
C THR A 69 7.51 -6.70 -10.15
N GLY A 70 6.18 -6.61 -10.25
CA GLY A 70 5.37 -7.61 -10.94
C GLY A 70 3.92 -7.63 -10.50
N PHE A 71 3.20 -8.69 -10.87
CA PHE A 71 1.79 -8.91 -10.53
C PHE A 71 1.66 -9.60 -9.17
N VAL A 72 2.24 -8.98 -8.14
CA VAL A 72 2.41 -9.58 -6.80
C VAL A 72 1.63 -8.81 -5.74
N GLU A 73 1.16 -9.54 -4.72
CA GLU A 73 0.54 -8.93 -3.54
C GLU A 73 1.59 -8.74 -2.45
N PRO A 74 1.64 -7.57 -1.77
CA PRO A 74 2.67 -7.27 -0.78
C PRO A 74 2.71 -8.28 0.37
N LYS A 75 1.54 -8.78 0.80
CA LYS A 75 1.42 -9.82 1.84
C LYS A 75 2.15 -11.13 1.45
N LYS A 76 2.13 -11.51 0.18
CA LYS A 76 2.79 -12.74 -0.31
C LYS A 76 4.30 -12.56 -0.36
N VAL A 77 4.75 -11.39 -0.81
CA VAL A 77 6.18 -11.05 -0.86
C VAL A 77 6.76 -11.00 0.56
N LEU A 78 6.02 -10.43 1.52
CA LEU A 78 6.42 -10.38 2.93
C LEU A 78 6.55 -11.78 3.54
N LYS A 79 5.58 -12.67 3.30
CA LYS A 79 5.68 -14.08 3.73
C LYS A 79 6.86 -14.81 3.10
N ALA A 80 7.11 -14.58 1.80
CA ALA A 80 8.25 -15.17 1.12
C ALA A 80 9.58 -14.67 1.71
N ALA A 81 9.69 -13.37 2.00
CA ALA A 81 10.86 -12.80 2.66
C ALA A 81 11.08 -13.40 4.06
N GLN A 82 10.01 -13.53 4.87
CA GLN A 82 10.04 -14.14 6.20
C GLN A 82 10.48 -15.63 6.17
N SER A 83 10.14 -16.37 5.12
CA SER A 83 10.60 -17.76 4.96
C SER A 83 12.13 -17.91 4.89
N THR A 84 12.86 -16.82 4.64
CA THR A 84 14.34 -16.79 4.69
C THR A 84 14.88 -16.79 6.12
N GLY A 85 14.01 -16.74 7.14
CA GLY A 85 14.40 -16.71 8.57
C GLY A 85 14.89 -15.34 9.04
N LYS A 86 14.63 -14.28 8.28
CA LYS A 86 15.13 -12.92 8.55
C LYS A 86 14.01 -12.01 9.02
N LYS A 87 14.35 -11.03 9.86
CA LYS A 87 13.45 -9.93 10.20
C LYS A 87 13.18 -9.09 8.95
N CYS A 88 11.92 -9.04 8.56
CA CYS A 88 11.45 -8.37 7.36
C CYS A 88 10.30 -7.43 7.71
N GLU A 89 10.38 -6.19 7.24
CA GLU A 89 9.36 -5.16 7.40
C GLU A 89 9.03 -4.58 6.03
N ILE A 90 7.79 -4.09 5.84
CA ILE A 90 7.47 -3.36 4.62
C ILE A 90 8.31 -2.07 4.59
N TRP A 91 8.82 -1.70 3.41
CA TRP A 91 9.59 -0.47 3.32
C TRP A 91 8.67 0.72 3.57
N PRO A 92 9.02 1.63 4.50
CA PRO A 92 8.10 2.66 4.95
C PRO A 92 7.99 3.84 3.98
N TYR A 93 8.78 3.91 2.91
CA TYR A 93 8.77 5.06 2.01
C TYR A 93 8.09 4.75 0.68
N VAL A 94 7.18 5.63 0.26
CA VAL A 94 6.44 5.57 -1.02
C VAL A 94 6.78 6.80 -1.89
N PRO A 95 6.67 6.70 -3.22
CA PRO A 95 6.90 7.83 -4.09
C PRO A 95 5.86 8.93 -3.87
N TYR A 96 6.26 10.19 -4.09
CA TYR A 96 5.39 11.38 -3.91
C TYR A 96 4.07 11.26 -4.69
N SER A 97 4.10 10.68 -5.88
CA SER A 97 2.91 10.55 -6.74
C SER A 97 1.81 9.66 -6.16
N MET A 98 2.11 8.84 -5.16
CA MET A 98 1.16 7.91 -4.55
C MET A 98 0.51 8.49 -3.29
N VAL A 99 0.93 9.68 -2.84
CA VAL A 99 0.43 10.37 -1.65
C VAL A 99 -0.29 11.65 -2.07
N ALA A 100 -1.50 11.87 -1.58
CA ALA A 100 -2.30 13.05 -1.92
C ALA A 100 -1.66 14.38 -1.47
N HIS A 101 -1.08 14.38 -0.26
CA HIS A 101 -0.41 15.55 0.33
C HIS A 101 1.03 15.20 0.76
N PRO A 102 1.99 15.14 -0.17
CA PRO A 102 3.37 14.79 0.15
C PRO A 102 4.10 15.79 1.06
N TYR A 103 3.62 17.04 1.10
CA TYR A 103 4.24 18.14 1.84
C TYR A 103 3.66 18.34 3.25
N ALA A 104 2.66 17.54 3.66
CA ALA A 104 2.05 17.65 4.98
C ALA A 104 3.05 17.33 6.10
N ALA A 105 2.90 18.01 7.25
CA ALA A 105 3.76 17.84 8.40
C ALA A 105 3.67 16.40 8.95
N GLY A 106 4.80 15.68 9.02
CA GLY A 106 4.85 14.27 9.45
C GLY A 106 4.95 13.24 8.31
N VAL A 107 4.62 13.63 7.08
CA VAL A 107 4.84 12.81 5.87
C VAL A 107 6.27 12.94 5.35
N TYR A 108 6.83 14.15 5.44
CA TYR A 108 8.21 14.44 5.05
C TYR A 108 9.22 13.96 6.10
N ASP A 109 10.17 13.11 5.69
CA ASP A 109 11.27 12.63 6.52
C ASP A 109 12.61 13.02 5.87
N LYS A 110 13.49 13.69 6.62
CA LYS A 110 14.83 14.09 6.15
C LYS A 110 15.72 12.89 5.81
N LYS A 111 15.37 11.69 6.29
CA LYS A 111 16.09 10.43 6.03
C LYS A 111 15.59 9.74 4.75
N ALA A 112 14.50 10.22 4.14
CA ALA A 112 13.99 9.64 2.91
C ALA A 112 14.89 10.01 1.71
N PRO A 113 15.08 9.08 0.75
CA PRO A 113 15.72 9.42 -0.51
C PRO A 113 14.90 10.47 -1.29
N PRO A 114 15.52 11.21 -2.22
CA PRO A 114 14.82 12.22 -3.01
C PRO A 114 13.62 11.61 -3.76
N ASN A 115 12.50 12.32 -3.81
CA ASN A 115 11.22 11.87 -4.36
C ASN A 115 10.52 10.72 -3.61
N PHE A 116 10.86 10.47 -2.34
CA PHE A 116 10.13 9.56 -1.47
C PHE A 116 9.66 10.24 -0.19
N VAL A 117 8.44 9.88 0.25
CA VAL A 117 7.84 10.30 1.52
C VAL A 117 7.50 9.10 2.39
N ARG A 118 7.30 9.31 3.69
CA ARG A 118 6.88 8.25 4.59
C ARG A 118 5.43 7.86 4.28
N ALA A 119 5.18 6.56 4.20
CA ALA A 119 3.86 5.98 4.05
C ALA A 119 3.13 6.12 5.40
N THR A 120 2.39 7.20 5.57
CA THR A 120 1.46 7.37 6.69
C THR A 120 0.09 6.83 6.26
N ALA A 121 -0.52 6.04 7.15
CA ALA A 121 -1.89 5.55 6.95
C ALA A 121 -2.93 6.51 7.56
N ASP A 122 -2.46 7.58 8.20
CA ASP A 122 -3.27 8.46 9.03
C ASP A 122 -3.89 9.57 8.16
N PRO A 123 -5.20 9.54 7.90
CA PRO A 123 -5.90 10.62 7.19
C PRO A 123 -5.92 11.92 7.99
N SER A 124 -5.59 11.89 9.28
CA SER A 124 -5.51 13.07 10.15
C SER A 124 -4.28 13.95 9.89
N ILE A 125 -3.30 13.51 9.11
CA ILE A 125 -2.21 14.38 8.63
C ILE A 125 -2.66 15.19 7.40
N ALA A 126 -3.80 14.84 6.80
CA ALA A 126 -4.51 15.66 5.84
C ALA A 126 -5.54 16.60 6.52
N HIS A 127 -5.53 16.72 7.87
CA HIS A 127 -6.11 17.89 8.49
C HIS A 127 -5.32 19.08 7.97
N LEU A 128 -6.00 19.91 7.19
CA LEU A 128 -5.50 21.23 6.85
C LEU A 128 -5.09 21.90 8.15
N ASP A 129 -4.12 22.82 8.11
CA ASP A 129 -3.86 23.65 9.29
C ASP A 129 -5.21 24.14 9.84
N PRO A 130 -5.46 24.16 11.16
CA PRO A 130 -6.79 24.50 11.70
C PRO A 130 -7.35 25.81 11.12
N VAL A 131 -6.44 26.70 10.71
CA VAL A 131 -6.70 27.94 9.99
C VAL A 131 -7.25 27.70 8.56
N GLU A 132 -6.65 26.82 7.77
CA GLU A 132 -7.12 26.45 6.43
C GLU A 132 -8.45 25.67 6.46
N GLU A 133 -8.63 24.78 7.45
CA GLU A 133 -9.93 24.14 7.71
C GLU A 133 -10.99 25.21 8.02
N GLN A 134 -10.69 26.18 8.88
CA GLN A 134 -11.57 27.29 9.19
C GLN A 134 -11.90 28.17 7.97
N TYR A 135 -10.94 28.48 7.11
CA TYR A 135 -11.18 29.22 5.85
C TYR A 135 -12.05 28.43 4.86
N SER A 136 -11.83 27.12 4.71
CA SER A 136 -12.65 26.28 3.83
C SER A 136 -14.10 26.17 4.31
N LEU A 137 -14.30 26.15 5.63
CA LEU A 137 -15.61 26.11 6.28
C LEU A 137 -16.33 27.46 6.32
N MET A 138 -15.61 28.58 6.16
CA MET A 138 -16.18 29.93 6.05
C MET A 138 -16.94 30.19 4.74
N PHE A 139 -16.72 29.40 3.69
CA PHE A 139 -17.42 29.55 2.40
C PHE A 139 -18.29 28.33 2.05
N SER A 140 -18.49 27.42 3.00
CA SER A 140 -19.30 26.23 2.79
C SER A 140 -20.80 26.55 2.89
N ASP A 141 -21.50 26.47 1.76
CA ASP A 141 -22.95 26.75 1.62
C ASP A 141 -23.83 25.84 2.53
N GLU A 142 -23.31 24.68 2.94
CA GLU A 142 -23.98 23.73 3.84
C GLU A 142 -23.87 24.10 5.33
N ASN A 143 -23.00 25.05 5.71
CA ASN A 143 -22.85 25.47 7.10
C ASN A 143 -23.62 26.78 7.35
N PRO A 144 -24.77 26.76 8.04
CA PRO A 144 -25.60 27.94 8.27
C PRO A 144 -24.91 29.03 9.12
N ASN A 145 -23.78 28.72 9.75
CA ASN A 145 -22.96 29.67 10.51
C ASN A 145 -21.75 30.22 9.72
N ALA A 146 -21.59 29.87 8.44
CA ALA A 146 -20.41 30.24 7.63
C ALA A 146 -20.50 31.64 6.99
N CYS A 147 -21.68 32.24 6.84
CA CYS A 147 -21.83 33.60 6.31
C CYS A 147 -21.38 34.65 7.32
N ASN A 148 -20.08 34.93 7.39
CA ASN A 148 -19.52 35.97 8.26
C ASN A 148 -18.59 36.96 7.54
N ILE A 149 -18.73 37.13 6.23
CA ILE A 149 -18.05 38.20 5.47
C ILE A 149 -19.14 39.16 4.96
N MET A 150 -19.24 40.32 5.62
CA MET A 150 -19.83 41.54 5.04
C MET A 150 -18.76 42.34 4.31
#